data_AF-A0A968RKW6-F1
#
_entry.id   AF-A0A968RKW6-F1
#
_cell.length_a   1.000
_cell.length_b   1.000
_cell.length_c   1.000
_cell.angle_alpha   90.00
_cell.angle_beta   90.00
_cell.angle_gamma   90.00
#
_symmetry.space_group_name_H-M   'P 1'
#
loop_
_entity.id
_entity.type
_entity.pdbx_description
1 polymer ?
#
loop_
_entity_poly.entity_id
_entity_poly.type
_entity_poly.pdbx_seq_one_letter_code
_entity_poly.pdbx_strand_id
1 'polypeptide(L)' 'MTLNLGLPIPTSCPNVPEEVLIPRNTWADKAQYDSTKQKLIQLFQNNFKQFEAAVNPEILMAGPKL' A
#
# COMPACT_ATOMS: atom_id res chain seq x y z
N MET A 1 -10.92 4.16 5.28
CA MET A 1 -10.00 4.97 4.46
C MET A 1 -8.90 4.06 3.95
N THR A 2 -8.73 3.90 2.64
CA THR A 2 -7.68 3.07 2.04
C THR A 2 -6.46 3.95 1.70
N LEU A 3 -5.26 3.56 2.13
CA LEU A 3 -4.01 4.26 1.81
C LEU A 3 -3.29 3.55 0.66
N ASN A 4 -3.66 3.82 -0.59
CA ASN A 4 -3.03 3.47 -1.90
C ASN A 4 -2.43 2.04 -2.12
N LEU A 5 -2.50 1.13 -1.16
CA LEU A 5 -2.12 -0.29 -1.28
C LEU A 5 -3.35 -1.19 -1.34
N GLY A 6 -4.56 -0.61 -1.33
CA GLY A 6 -5.82 -1.36 -1.30
C GLY A 6 -6.13 -2.04 0.04
N LEU A 7 -5.29 -1.85 1.06
CA LEU A 7 -5.47 -2.47 2.37
C LEU A 7 -6.39 -1.62 3.27
N PRO A 8 -7.39 -2.23 3.91
CA PRO A 8 -8.17 -1.55 4.94
C PRO A 8 -7.28 -1.30 6.15
N ILE A 9 -7.35 -0.07 6.69
CA ILE A 9 -6.62 0.31 7.89
C ILE A 9 -7.60 0.43 9.05
N PRO A 10 -7.32 -0.22 10.20
CA PRO A 10 -8.16 -0.09 11.38
C PRO A 10 -8.13 1.34 11.91
N THR A 11 -9.26 1.81 12.45
CA THR A 11 -9.36 3.14 13.07
C THR A 11 -8.79 3.18 14.48
N SER A 12 -8.70 2.02 15.15
CA SER A 12 -8.11 1.89 16.49
C SER A 12 -7.61 0.47 16.71
N CYS A 13 -6.64 0.31 17.62
CA CYS A 13 -6.16 -0.98 18.07
C CYS A 13 -5.72 -0.87 19.54
N PRO A 14 -6.22 -1.70 20.46
CA PRO A 14 -5.87 -1.61 21.88
C PRO A 14 -4.36 -1.69 22.12
N ASN A 15 -3.83 -0.78 22.94
CA ASN A 15 -2.41 -0.66 23.26
C ASN A 15 -1.50 -0.30 22.07
N VAL A 16 -2.07 0.17 20.95
CA VAL A 16 -1.32 0.64 19.79
C VAL A 16 -1.58 2.15 19.61
N PRO A 17 -0.53 2.98 19.54
CA PRO A 17 -0.71 4.40 19.28
C PRO A 17 -1.36 4.66 17.92
N GLU A 18 -2.31 5.59 17.85
CA GLU A 18 -3.06 5.86 16.61
C GLU A 18 -2.14 6.37 15.48
N GLU A 19 -1.07 7.06 15.83
CA GLU A 19 -0.12 7.61 14.85
C GLU A 19 0.63 6.53 14.07
N VAL A 20 0.79 5.31 14.61
CA VAL A 20 1.46 4.22 13.89
C VAL A 20 0.51 3.45 12.96
N LEU A 21 -0.80 3.57 13.15
CA LEU A 21 -1.81 2.93 12.31
C LEU A 21 -1.83 3.52 10.89
N ILE A 22 -1.42 4.78 10.76
CA ILE A 22 -1.30 5.49 9.48
C ILE A 22 0.21 5.63 9.21
N PRO A 23 0.83 4.78 8.37
CA PRO A 23 2.29 4.79 8.18
C PRO A 23 2.84 6.15 7.72
N ARG A 24 2.03 6.93 6.99
CA ARG A 24 2.38 8.31 6.62
C ARG A 24 2.68 9.19 7.83
N ASN A 25 2.03 8.95 8.97
CA ASN A 25 2.18 9.74 10.18
C ASN A 25 3.53 9.49 10.87
N THR A 26 4.16 8.33 10.67
CA THR A 26 5.46 7.99 11.29
C THR A 26 6.67 8.61 10.57
N TRP A 27 6.48 9.17 9.37
CA TRP A 27 7.54 9.80 8.60
C TRP A 27 7.66 11.29 8.92
N ALA A 28 8.88 11.79 9.14
CA ALA A 28 9.10 13.23 9.33
C ALA A 28 8.75 14.02 8.05
N ASP A 29 9.22 13.53 6.89
CA ASP A 29 8.89 14.07 5.58
C ASP A 29 7.77 13.27 4.91
N LYS A 30 6.60 13.91 4.80
CA LYS A 30 5.42 13.30 4.20
C LYS A 30 5.52 13.17 2.68
N ALA A 31 6.25 14.06 2.01
CA ALA A 31 6.48 13.97 0.57
C ALA A 31 7.43 12.81 0.24
N GLN A 32 8.44 12.58 1.09
CA GLN A 32 9.32 11.41 0.96
C GLN A 32 8.55 10.10 1.14
N TYR A 33 7.60 10.04 2.09
CA TYR A 33 6.70 8.90 2.23
C TYR A 33 5.88 8.67 0.96
N ASP A 34 5.26 9.72 0.41
CA ASP A 34 4.40 9.60 -0.78
C ASP A 34 5.21 9.15 -2.00
N SER A 35 6.43 9.65 -2.20
CA SER A 35 7.36 9.19 -3.24
C SER A 35 7.78 7.73 -3.04
N THR A 36 8.10 7.33 -1.80
CA THR A 36 8.49 5.95 -1.48
C THR A 36 7.33 4.98 -1.70
N LYS A 37 6.11 5.38 -1.32
CA LYS A 37 4.87 4.63 -1.55
C LYS A 37 4.63 4.42 -3.04
N GLN A 38 4.76 5.46 -3.87
CA GLN A 38 4.64 5.33 -5.33
C GLN A 38 5.69 4.37 -5.91
N LYS A 39 6.95 4.48 -5.46
CA LYS A 39 8.02 3.54 -5.85
C LYS A 39 7.66 2.10 -5.48
N LEU A 40 7.13 1.87 -4.29
CA LEU A 40 6.72 0.55 -3.83
C LEU A 40 5.60 -0.04 -4.72
N ILE A 41 4.58 0.76 -5.04
CA ILE A 41 3.49 0.35 -5.94
C ILE A 41 4.07 -0.08 -7.30
N GLN A 42 5.00 0.70 -7.86
CA GLN A 42 5.62 0.39 -9.14
C GLN A 42 6.46 -0.91 -9.09
N LEU A 43 7.15 -1.16 -7.98
CA LEU A 43 7.91 -2.40 -7.78
C LEU A 43 6.98 -3.62 -7.74
N PHE A 44 5.85 -3.54 -7.02
CA PHE A 44 4.85 -4.60 -7.00
C PHE A 44 4.29 -4.86 -8.40
N GLN A 45 3.85 -3.82 -9.11
CA GLN A 45 3.31 -3.95 -10.46
C GLN A 45 4.33 -4.56 -11.42
N ASN A 46 5.59 -4.12 -11.36
CA ASN A 46 6.64 -4.65 -12.24
C ASN A 46 6.99 -6.10 -11.93
N ASN A 47 7.09 -6.47 -10.65
CA ASN A 47 7.32 -7.85 -10.26
C ASN A 47 6.15 -8.76 -10.67
N PHE A 48 4.92 -8.25 -10.64
CA PHE A 48 3.73 -9.05 -10.90
C PHE A 48 3.51 -9.38 -12.39
N LYS A 49 4.09 -8.61 -13.31
CA LYS A 49 4.00 -8.83 -14.76
C LYS A 49 4.31 -10.27 -15.20
N GLN A 50 5.27 -10.92 -14.54
CA GLN A 50 5.66 -12.29 -14.85
C GLN A 50 4.59 -13.35 -14.47
N PHE A 51 3.61 -12.97 -13.65
CA PHE A 51 2.54 -13.85 -13.16
C PHE A 51 1.17 -13.55 -13.81
N GLU A 52 1.02 -12.47 -14.59
CA GLU A 52 -0.27 -12.02 -15.12
C GLU A 52 -1.01 -13.10 -15.92
N ALA A 53 -0.29 -13.91 -16.69
CA ALA A 53 -0.88 -14.99 -17.48
C ALA A 53 -1.32 -16.21 -16.66
N ALA A 54 -0.86 -16.32 -15.41
CA ALA A 54 -1.09 -17.46 -14.53
C ALA A 54 -2.13 -17.20 -13.43
N VAL A 55 -2.75 -16.01 -13.41
CA VAL A 55 -3.69 -15.61 -12.36
C VAL A 55 -5.05 -15.23 -12.93
N ASN A 56 -6.08 -15.38 -12.11
CA ASN A 56 -7.42 -14.93 -12.46
C ASN A 56 -7.50 -13.38 -12.42
N PRO A 57 -8.42 -12.77 -13.19
CA PRO A 57 -8.59 -11.31 -13.23
C PRO A 57 -8.79 -10.66 -11.86
N GLU A 58 -9.42 -11.35 -10.91
CA GLU A 58 -9.62 -10.84 -9.54
C GLU A 58 -8.30 -10.56 -8.81
N ILE A 59 -7.29 -11.42 -9.00
CA ILE A 59 -5.97 -11.25 -8.39
C ILE A 59 -5.26 -10.05 -9.03
N LEU A 60 -5.35 -9.91 -10.35
CA LEU A 60 -4.82 -8.75 -11.07
C LEU A 60 -5.45 -7.44 -10.57
N MET A 61 -6.76 -7.45 -10.33
CA MET A 61 -7.52 -6.28 -9.89
C MET A 61 -7.27 -5.88 -8.42
N ALA A 62 -6.86 -6.83 -7.58
CA ALA A 62 -6.56 -6.62 -6.16
C ALA A 62 -5.20 -5.91 -5.92
N GLY A 63 -4.37 -5.78 -6.95
CA GLY A 63 -3.06 -5.15 -6.85
C GLY A 63 -3.12 -3.65 -6.47
N PRO A 64 -2.00 -3.11 -5.94
CA PRO A 64 -1.92 -1.71 -5.58
C PRO A 64 -2.01 -0.78 -6.81
N LYS A 65 -2.66 0.38 -6.61
CA LYS A 65 -2.92 1.37 -7.67
C LYS A 65 -2.28 2.70 -7.32
N LEU A 66 -1.75 3.38 -8.34
CA LEU A 66 -1.18 4.72 -8.24
C LEU A 66 -2.24 5.75 -7.85
#